data_AF-A0A6J7LKN6-F1
#
_entry.id   AF-A0A6J7LKN6-F1
#
_cell.length_a   1.000
_cell.length_b   1.000
_cell.length_c   1.000
_cell.angle_alpha   90.00
_cell.angle_beta   90.00
_cell.angle_gamma   90.00
#
_symmetry.space_group_name_H-M   'P 1'
#
loop_
_entity.id
_entity.type
_entity.pdbx_description
1 polymer ?
#
loop_
_entity_poly.entity_id
_entity_poly.type
_entity_poly.pdbx_seq_one_letter_code
_entity_poly.pdbx_strand_id
1 'polypeptide(L)' 'MPAFSKADLTMAAMPGMAAMKMASASALSSDGRTLVITPKSPLPSGRYSVAWNVVSTDTHKVAGTYVFAVK' A
#
# COMPACT_ATOMS: atom_id res chain seq x y z
N MET A 1 11.04 8.94 -14.44
CA MET A 1 10.72 7.51 -14.57
C MET A 1 9.23 7.35 -14.33
N PRO A 2 8.41 6.85 -15.28
CA PRO A 2 7.00 6.58 -14.97
C PRO A 2 6.98 5.45 -13.94
N ALA A 3 6.60 5.78 -12.70
CA ALA A 3 6.55 4.81 -11.62
C ALA A 3 5.35 3.88 -11.84
N PHE A 4 5.57 2.77 -12.54
CA PHE A 4 4.60 1.68 -12.63
C PHE A 4 4.39 0.96 -11.29
N SER A 5 5.20 1.30 -10.28
CA SER A 5 5.07 0.81 -8.92
C SER A 5 3.94 1.53 -8.19
N LYS A 6 2.99 0.76 -7.65
CA LYS A 6 1.83 1.28 -6.90
C LYS A 6 1.57 0.41 -5.68
N ALA A 7 0.79 0.97 -4.76
CA ALA A 7 0.21 0.19 -3.69
C ALA A 7 -1.20 0.69 -3.35
N ASP A 8 -2.08 -0.26 -3.07
CA ASP A 8 -3.43 -0.04 -2.59
C ASP A 8 -3.50 -0.43 -1.11
N LEU A 9 -3.94 0.52 -0.29
CA LEU A 9 -4.21 0.30 1.12
C LEU A 9 -5.69 0.02 1.33
N THR A 10 -6.01 -1.08 1.98
CA THR A 10 -7.38 -1.46 2.35
C THR A 10 -7.45 -1.71 3.84
N MET A 11 -8.46 -1.17 4.51
CA MET A 11 -8.82 -1.57 5.86
C MET A 11 -9.63 -2.86 5.77
N ALA A 12 -9.21 -3.90 6.49
CA ALA A 12 -9.96 -5.13 6.60
C ALA A 12 -11.26 -4.88 7.37
N ALA A 13 -12.29 -5.68 7.06
CA ALA A 13 -13.57 -5.58 7.74
C ALA A 13 -13.39 -5.75 9.25
N MET A 14 -14.00 -4.85 10.02
CA MET A 14 -14.07 -4.90 11.47
C MET A 14 -15.53 -5.13 11.89
N PRO A 15 -15.81 -5.60 13.12
CA PRO A 15 -17.18 -5.77 13.59
C PRO A 15 -17.94 -4.43 13.47
N GLY A 16 -18.93 -4.38 12.58
CA GLY A 16 -19.72 -3.17 12.30
C GLY A 16 -19.23 -2.29 11.13
N MET A 17 -18.12 -2.62 10.46
CA MET A 17 -17.63 -1.90 9.27
C MET A 17 -17.13 -2.86 8.18
N ALA A 18 -17.66 -2.71 6.96
CA ALA A 18 -17.16 -3.42 5.79
C ALA A 18 -15.74 -3.00 5.43
N ALA A 19 -15.02 -3.83 4.68
CA ALA A 19 -13.68 -3.50 4.20
C ALA A 19 -13.72 -2.21 3.37
N MET A 20 -12.84 -1.25 3.70
CA MET A 20 -12.84 0.07 3.08
C MET A 20 -11.50 0.36 2.46
N LYS A 21 -11.50 0.80 1.19
CA LYS A 21 -10.29 1.28 0.53
C LYS A 21 -9.86 2.60 1.13
N MET A 22 -8.60 2.68 1.55
CA MET A 22 -8.02 3.89 2.10
C MET A 22 -7.33 4.68 1.02
N ALA A 23 -7.60 5.98 0.97
CA ALA A 23 -6.92 6.87 0.05
C ALA A 23 -5.46 6.99 0.46
N SER A 24 -4.55 6.51 -0.39
CA SER A 24 -3.11 6.57 -0.18
C SER A 24 -2.41 7.06 -1.44
N ALA A 25 -1.29 7.76 -1.25
CA ALA A 25 -0.33 8.01 -2.30
C ALA A 25 0.80 6.98 -2.21
N SER A 26 1.36 6.57 -3.34
CA SER A 26 2.55 5.72 -3.39
C SER A 26 3.63 6.43 -4.20
N ALA A 27 4.86 6.40 -3.70
CA ALA A 27 6.02 7.00 -4.34
C ALA A 27 7.23 6.09 -4.16
N LEU A 28 8.03 5.95 -5.22
CA LEU A 28 9.32 5.27 -5.12
C LEU A 28 10.33 6.26 -4.56
N SER A 29 11.10 5.83 -3.56
CA SER A 29 12.22 6.60 -3.02
C SER A 29 13.31 6.79 -4.07
N SER A 30 14.19 7.77 -3.85
CA SER A 30 15.35 8.05 -4.71
C SER A 30 16.33 6.88 -4.82
N ASP A 31 16.30 5.96 -3.86
CA ASP A 31 17.08 4.72 -3.87
C ASP A 31 16.61 3.67 -4.91
N GLY A 32 15.41 3.86 -5.48
CA GLY A 32 14.78 2.96 -6.45
C GLY A 32 14.36 1.60 -5.87
N ARG A 33 14.48 1.39 -4.56
CA ARG A 33 14.26 0.11 -3.88
C ARG A 33 13.19 0.18 -2.79
N THR A 34 12.83 1.38 -2.36
CA THR A 34 11.83 1.59 -1.31
C THR A 34 10.56 2.18 -1.91
N LEU A 35 9.43 1.48 -1.74
CA LEU A 35 8.10 2.01 -2.04
C LEU A 35 7.51 2.63 -0.78
N VAL A 36 7.33 3.95 -0.78
CA VAL A 36 6.72 4.69 0.32
C VAL A 36 5.23 4.84 0.05
N ILE A 37 4.41 4.48 1.04
CA ILE A 37 2.96 4.54 0.96
C ILE A 37 2.49 5.51 2.04
N THR A 38 1.92 6.63 1.62
CA THR A 38 1.45 7.70 2.50
C THR A 38 -0.07 7.73 2.52
N PRO A 39 -0.72 7.33 3.63
CA PRO A 39 -2.15 7.51 3.81
C PRO A 39 -2.51 9.00 3.77
N LYS A 40 -3.62 9.36 3.10
CA LYS A 40 -4.10 10.75 3.03
C LYS A 40 -4.82 11.20 4.31
N SER A 41 -5.22 10.24 5.15
CA SER A 41 -5.91 10.49 6.41
C SER A 41 -5.28 9.61 7.50
N PRO A 42 -5.39 10.02 8.79
CA PRO A 42 -5.02 9.16 9.90
C PRO A 42 -5.70 7.80 9.79
N LEU A 43 -4.96 6.72 10.05
CA LEU A 43 -5.47 5.36 10.04
C LEU A 43 -6.08 5.05 11.41
N PRO A 44 -7.41 4.80 11.51
CA PRO A 44 -8.01 4.31 12.75
C PRO A 44 -7.36 3.00 13.24
N SER A 45 -7.50 2.71 14.53
CA SER A 45 -7.11 1.41 15.05
C SER A 45 -7.85 0.29 14.31
N GLY A 46 -7.14 -0.69 13.77
CA GLY A 46 -7.74 -1.70 12.91
C GLY A 46 -6.73 -2.57 12.18
N ARG A 47 -7.24 -3.56 11.43
CA ARG A 47 -6.42 -4.40 10.55
C ARG A 47 -6.42 -3.82 9.13
N TYR A 48 -5.26 -3.84 8.50
CA TYR A 48 -5.03 -3.29 7.17
C TYR A 48 -4.28 -4.27 6.30
N SER A 49 -4.54 -4.21 5.00
CA SER A 49 -3.86 -4.96 3.96
C SER A 49 -3.34 -4.00 2.90
N VAL A 50 -2.05 -4.14 2.58
CA VAL A 50 -1.34 -3.40 1.54
C VAL A 50 -1.10 -4.36 0.39
N ALA A 51 -1.81 -4.18 -0.71
CA ALA A 51 -1.49 -4.84 -1.97
C ALA A 51 -0.53 -3.94 -2.74
N TRP A 52 0.69 -4.39 -3.00
CA TRP A 52 1.71 -3.61 -3.69
C TRP A 52 2.19 -4.32 -4.95
N ASN A 53 2.60 -3.53 -5.93
CA ASN A 53 3.24 -3.98 -7.15
C ASN A 53 4.42 -3.05 -7.45
N VAL A 54 5.59 -3.60 -7.71
CA VAL A 54 6.82 -2.88 -8.05
C VAL A 54 7.33 -3.41 -9.39
N VAL A 55 7.69 -2.50 -10.28
CA VAL A 55 8.30 -2.84 -11.56
C VAL A 55 9.75 -2.40 -11.52
N SER A 56 10.66 -3.37 -11.59
CA SER A 56 12.10 -3.10 -11.62
C SER A 56 12.56 -2.66 -13.00
N THR A 57 13.79 -2.14 -13.10
CA THR A 57 14.43 -1.76 -14.36
C THR A 57 14.59 -2.93 -15.33
N ASP A 58 14.62 -4.15 -14.81
CA ASP A 58 14.65 -5.41 -15.57
C ASP A 58 13.27 -5.83 -16.11
N THR A 59 12.28 -4.93 -16.07
CA THR A 59 10.89 -5.13 -16.54
C THR A 59 10.07 -6.19 -15.80
N HIS A 60 10.68 -6.95 -14.89
CA HIS A 60 9.99 -7.88 -14.01
C HIS A 60 9.10 -7.14 -13.01
N LYS A 61 7.84 -7.58 -12.94
CA LYS A 61 6.84 -7.10 -11.98
C LYS A 61 6.85 -8.03 -10.77
N VAL A 62 7.07 -7.46 -9.60
CA VAL A 62 6.92 -8.16 -8.33
C VAL A 62 5.70 -7.59 -7.63
N ALA A 63 4.78 -8.45 -7.21
CA ALA A 63 3.61 -8.06 -6.45
C ALA A 63 3.55 -8.86 -5.16
N GLY A 64 2.95 -8.26 -4.13
CA GLY A 64 2.81 -8.89 -2.83
C GLY A 64 1.67 -8.27 -2.06
N THR A 65 1.33 -8.92 -0.96
CA THR A 65 0.36 -8.41 0.01
C THR A 65 0.99 -8.42 1.38
N TYR A 66 0.83 -7.32 2.11
CA TYR A 66 1.32 -7.19 3.47
C TYR A 66 0.18 -6.79 4.40
N VAL A 67 0.01 -7.52 5.49
CA VAL A 67 -1.09 -7.30 6.45
C VAL A 67 -0.50 -6.80 7.76
N PHE A 68 -1.06 -5.73 8.29
CA PHE A 68 -0.64 -5.14 9.57
C PHE A 68 -1.85 -4.67 10.38
N ALA A 69 -1.64 -4.38 11.66
CA ALA A 69 -2.66 -3.80 12.51
C ALA A 69 -2.15 -2.48 13.13
N VAL A 70 -3.03 -1.49 13.21
CA VAL A 70 -2.83 -0.22 13.91
C VAL A 70 -3.55 -0.34 15.26
N LYS A 71 -2.88 0.06 16.35
CA LYS A 71 -3.43 0.04 17.71
C LYS A 71 -3.45 1.45 18.27
#